data_AF-A0A0R2L9W2-F1
#
_entry.id   AF-A0A0R2L9W2-F1
#
_cell.length_a   1.000
_cell.length_b   1.000
_cell.length_c   1.000
_cell.angle_alpha   90.00
_cell.angle_beta   90.00
_cell.angle_gamma   90.00
#
_symmetry.space_group_name_H-M   'P 1'
#
loop_
_entity.id
_entity.type
_entity.pdbx_description
1 polymer ?
#
loop_
_entity_poly.entity_id
_entity_poly.type
_entity_poly.pdbx_seq_one_letter_code
_entity_poly.pdbx_strand_id
1 'polypeptide(L)'
;MPVRFFKNHFWIEQGAETLWMAWYLEYFQNSFAAHDHLWIDSMFGHLDDPWVPMILTAIGIFALIVGIWDLHRFYARQIMVGSLQFVWTLFAVAFVWHDLHTGMLGWMTGISVIVCIRIFVNYIKPTFHGKMLENEIKLVNGGDKRE
;
A
#
# COMPACT_ATOMS: atom_id res chain seq x y z
N MET A 1 17.79 -14.23 -16.09
CA MET A 1 16.95 -13.15 -16.64
C MET A 1 17.37 -11.84 -15.98
N PRO A 2 17.57 -10.73 -16.72
CA PRO A 2 18.20 -9.55 -16.14
C PRO A 2 17.27 -8.85 -15.15
N VAL A 3 17.72 -8.70 -13.91
CA VAL A 3 17.00 -8.02 -12.82
C VAL A 3 16.98 -6.52 -13.12
N ARG A 4 15.83 -5.97 -13.48
CA ARG A 4 15.69 -4.54 -13.83
C ARG A 4 15.28 -3.72 -12.59
N PHE A 5 16.19 -3.60 -11.63
CA PHE A 5 15.98 -2.83 -10.38
C PHE A 5 15.43 -1.42 -10.60
N PHE A 6 15.81 -0.75 -11.70
CA PHE A 6 15.45 0.65 -11.96
C PHE A 6 14.03 0.87 -12.48
N LYS A 7 13.33 -0.16 -12.99
CA LYS A 7 11.99 0.04 -13.58
C LYS A 7 10.85 -0.06 -12.56
N ASN A 8 11.08 -0.74 -11.44
CA ASN A 8 10.06 -1.05 -10.44
C ASN A 8 10.38 -0.49 -9.04
N HIS A 9 11.30 0.48 -8.94
CA HIS A 9 11.82 1.02 -7.67
C HIS A 9 10.71 1.46 -6.70
N PHE A 10 9.62 2.02 -7.24
CA PHE A 10 8.45 2.41 -6.45
C PHE A 10 7.83 1.26 -5.63
N TRP A 11 7.71 0.07 -6.22
CA TRP A 11 7.09 -1.07 -5.54
C TRP A 11 8.01 -1.67 -4.49
N ILE A 12 9.32 -1.55 -4.70
CA ILE A 12 10.35 -1.95 -3.74
C ILE A 12 10.32 -1.01 -2.53
N GLU A 13 10.27 0.30 -2.77
CA GLU A 13 10.11 1.32 -1.72
C GLU A 13 8.83 1.08 -0.91
N GLN A 14 7.72 0.81 -1.59
CA GLN A 14 6.43 0.55 -0.93
C GLN A 14 6.43 -0.74 -0.08
N GLY A 15 7.09 -1.79 -0.57
CA GLY A 15 7.29 -3.03 0.20
C GLY A 15 8.14 -2.80 1.45
N ALA A 16 9.22 -2.01 1.33
CA ALA A 16 10.09 -1.65 2.44
C ALA A 16 9.37 -0.81 3.51
N GLU A 17 8.54 0.17 3.11
CA GLU A 17 7.72 0.94 4.04
C GLU A 17 6.71 0.07 4.79
N THR A 18 6.14 -0.94 4.11
CA THR A 18 5.18 -1.86 4.73
C THR A 18 5.89 -2.77 5.75
N LEU A 19 7.12 -3.19 5.47
CA LEU A 19 7.96 -3.93 6.43
C LEU A 19 8.38 -3.07 7.62
N TRP A 20 8.75 -1.81 7.38
CA TRP A 20 9.04 -0.85 8.44
C TRP A 20 7.83 -0.68 9.37
N MET A 21 6.62 -0.56 8.80
CA MET A 21 5.38 -0.48 9.59
C MET A 21 5.08 -1.77 10.36
N ALA A 22 5.31 -2.94 9.76
CA ALA A 22 5.14 -4.22 10.44
C ALA A 22 6.05 -4.29 11.68
N TRP A 23 7.32 -3.94 11.51
CA TRP A 23 8.31 -3.91 12.57
C TRP A 23 7.98 -2.88 13.65
N TYR A 24 7.50 -1.69 13.26
CA TYR A 24 7.04 -0.67 14.19
C TYR A 24 5.89 -1.18 15.07
N LEU A 25 4.89 -1.81 14.46
CA LEU A 25 3.74 -2.35 15.20
C LEU A 25 4.16 -3.45 16.16
N GLU A 26 5.03 -4.36 15.76
CA GLU A 26 5.55 -5.42 16.64
C GLU A 26 6.31 -4.85 17.85
N TYR A 27 7.06 -3.75 17.66
CA TYR A 27 7.73 -3.06 18.77
C TYR A 27 6.75 -2.38 19.73
N PHE A 28 5.71 -1.73 19.22
CA PHE A 28 4.70 -1.04 20.03
C PHE A 28 3.73 -2.00 20.72
N GLN A 29 3.31 -3.09 20.06
CA GLN A 29 2.51 -4.17 20.67
C GLN A 29 3.21 -4.75 21.91
N ASN A 30 4.54 -4.93 21.84
CA ASN A 30 5.32 -5.41 22.98
C ASN A 30 5.33 -4.43 24.18
N SER A 31 4.92 -3.18 23.97
CA SER A 31 4.73 -2.16 25.02
C SER A 31 3.29 -2.08 25.54
N PHE A 32 2.29 -2.57 24.80
CA PHE A 32 0.87 -2.60 25.20
C PHE A 32 0.46 -3.82 26.01
N ALA A 33 1.31 -4.87 26.07
CA ALA A 33 1.08 -6.06 26.91
C ALA A 33 1.00 -5.79 28.44
N ALA A 34 1.01 -4.53 28.87
CA ALA A 34 1.13 -4.14 30.27
C ALA A 34 -0.03 -3.33 30.86
N HIS A 35 -1.14 -2.99 30.17
CA HIS A 35 -2.25 -2.30 30.86
C HIS A 35 -3.68 -2.66 30.40
N ASP A 36 -4.52 -2.75 31.43
CA ASP A 36 -5.85 -3.34 31.55
C ASP A 36 -7.04 -2.67 30.82
N HIS A 37 -7.97 -3.55 30.42
CA HIS A 37 -9.43 -3.48 30.53
C HIS A 37 -10.24 -2.28 29.99
N LEU A 38 -10.60 -2.29 28.69
CA LEU A 38 -11.86 -1.71 28.20
C LEU A 38 -12.58 -2.63 27.18
N TRP A 39 -13.92 -2.58 27.18
CA TRP A 39 -14.81 -3.42 26.36
C TRP A 39 -14.75 -3.15 24.84
N ILE A 40 -14.05 -2.10 24.41
CA ILE A 40 -13.77 -1.78 23.00
C ILE A 40 -12.48 -2.48 22.52
N ASP A 41 -11.65 -2.97 23.45
CA ASP A 41 -10.44 -3.77 23.16
C ASP A 41 -10.78 -5.14 22.58
N SER A 42 -12.05 -5.56 22.46
CA SER A 42 -12.34 -6.84 21.81
C SER A 42 -12.13 -6.80 20.28
N MET A 43 -12.22 -5.62 19.65
CA MET A 43 -11.93 -5.47 18.21
C MET A 43 -10.50 -4.98 17.95
N PHE A 44 -9.95 -4.13 18.83
CA PHE A 44 -8.56 -3.68 18.77
C PHE A 44 -7.56 -4.64 19.45
N GLY A 45 -8.02 -5.51 20.35
CA GLY A 45 -7.22 -6.58 20.96
C GLY A 45 -6.89 -7.71 19.97
N HIS A 46 -7.67 -7.84 18.90
CA HIS A 46 -7.26 -8.65 17.74
C HIS A 46 -6.24 -7.94 16.84
N LEU A 47 -6.10 -6.61 16.95
CA LEU A 47 -4.99 -5.87 16.34
C LEU A 47 -3.71 -5.94 17.18
N ASP A 48 -3.81 -6.21 18.48
CA ASP A 48 -2.68 -6.58 19.38
C ASP A 48 -2.27 -8.06 19.24
N ASP A 49 -2.99 -8.83 18.43
CA ASP A 49 -2.67 -10.22 18.17
C ASP A 49 -1.43 -10.29 17.25
N PRO A 50 -0.37 -11.05 17.59
CA PRO A 50 0.88 -11.18 16.81
C PRO A 50 0.67 -11.58 15.35
N TRP A 51 -0.53 -12.06 15.00
CA TRP A 51 -0.92 -12.39 13.63
C TRP A 51 -0.98 -11.17 12.70
N VAL A 52 -1.30 -9.98 13.21
CA VAL A 52 -1.46 -8.77 12.40
C VAL A 52 -0.13 -8.27 11.81
N PRO A 53 0.95 -8.03 12.59
CA PRO A 53 2.25 -7.69 12.02
C PRO A 53 2.83 -8.83 11.17
N MET A 54 2.51 -10.08 11.47
CA MET A 54 2.96 -11.23 10.67
C MET A 54 2.34 -11.22 9.26
N ILE A 55 1.02 -11.00 9.15
CA ILE A 55 0.33 -10.85 7.86
C ILE A 55 0.88 -9.63 7.11
N LEU A 56 1.15 -8.52 7.82
CA LEU A 56 1.75 -7.33 7.22
C LEU A 56 3.13 -7.60 6.63
N THR A 57 3.95 -8.34 7.38
CA THR A 57 5.29 -8.76 6.96
C THR A 57 5.20 -9.64 5.72
N ALA A 58 4.25 -10.58 5.68
CA ALA A 58 4.00 -11.41 4.50
C ALA A 58 3.60 -10.58 3.27
N ILE A 59 2.73 -9.57 3.44
CA ILE A 59 2.31 -8.66 2.36
C ILE A 59 3.49 -7.76 1.90
N GLY A 60 4.31 -7.27 2.83
CA GLY A 60 5.51 -6.48 2.54
C GLY A 60 6.56 -7.29 1.76
N ILE A 61 6.82 -8.54 2.18
CA ILE A 61 7.72 -9.46 1.46
C ILE A 61 7.14 -9.78 0.07
N PHE A 62 5.83 -10.03 -0.03
CA PHE A 62 5.18 -10.27 -1.32
C PHE A 62 5.32 -9.07 -2.27
N ALA A 63 5.15 -7.85 -1.77
CA ALA A 63 5.36 -6.63 -2.55
C ALA A 63 6.82 -6.45 -3.00
N LEU A 64 7.79 -6.77 -2.14
CA LEU A 64 9.21 -6.79 -2.52
C LEU A 64 9.52 -7.82 -3.60
N ILE A 65 8.99 -9.04 -3.47
CA ILE A 65 9.20 -10.12 -4.44
C ILE A 65 8.64 -9.72 -5.81
N VAL A 66 7.40 -9.21 -5.85
CA VAL A 66 6.76 -8.73 -7.09
C VAL A 66 7.51 -7.51 -7.65
N GLY A 67 8.00 -6.64 -6.77
CA GLY A 67 8.82 -5.48 -7.12
C GLY A 67 10.14 -5.86 -7.79
N ILE A 68 10.90 -6.75 -7.17
CA ILE A 68 12.25 -7.20 -7.62
C ILE A 68 12.16 -8.04 -8.88
N TRP A 69 11.15 -8.92 -9.00
CA TRP A 69 11.02 -9.83 -10.14
C TRP A 69 10.14 -9.32 -11.28
N ASP A 70 9.52 -8.14 -11.17
CA ASP A 70 8.60 -7.57 -12.17
C ASP A 70 7.62 -8.63 -12.73
N LEU A 71 6.99 -9.36 -11.79
CA LEU A 71 6.11 -10.48 -12.10
C LEU A 71 4.83 -9.98 -12.79
N HIS A 72 4.81 -10.06 -14.13
CA HIS A 72 3.65 -9.73 -14.96
C HIS A 72 2.67 -10.91 -15.13
N ARG A 73 3.02 -12.10 -14.65
CA ARG A 73 2.16 -13.29 -14.69
C ARG A 73 1.07 -13.22 -13.61
N PHE A 74 -0.10 -13.80 -13.90
CA PHE A 74 -1.20 -14.02 -12.94
C PHE A 74 -1.84 -12.78 -12.28
N TYR A 75 -1.89 -11.62 -12.95
CA TYR A 75 -2.42 -10.38 -12.34
C TYR A 75 -1.74 -10.01 -11.01
N ALA A 76 -0.53 -10.52 -10.74
CA ALA A 76 0.19 -10.35 -9.48
C ALA A 76 0.38 -8.87 -9.11
N ARG A 77 0.54 -7.99 -10.12
CA ARG A 77 0.63 -6.55 -9.93
C ARG A 77 -0.66 -5.94 -9.37
N GLN A 78 -1.82 -6.37 -9.87
CA GLN A 78 -3.12 -5.87 -9.40
C GLN A 78 -3.41 -6.37 -7.99
N ILE A 79 -3.10 -7.64 -7.71
CA ILE A 79 -3.26 -8.22 -6.38
C ILE A 79 -2.36 -7.49 -5.38
N MET A 80 -1.07 -7.32 -5.68
CA MET A 80 -0.13 -6.58 -4.83
C MET A 80 -0.63 -5.15 -4.54
N VAL A 81 -1.07 -4.41 -5.56
CA VAL A 81 -1.62 -3.06 -5.38
C VAL A 81 -2.86 -3.07 -4.50
N GLY A 82 -3.79 -4.00 -4.76
CA GLY A 82 -5.03 -4.12 -3.98
C GLY A 82 -4.74 -4.44 -2.51
N SER A 83 -3.83 -5.38 -2.24
CA SER A 83 -3.42 -5.74 -0.89
C SER A 83 -2.75 -4.58 -0.16
N LEU A 84 -1.80 -3.90 -0.82
CA LEU A 84 -1.14 -2.71 -0.25
C LEU A 84 -2.15 -1.60 0.03
N GLN A 85 -3.00 -1.27 -0.94
CA GLN A 85 -4.01 -0.23 -0.77
C GLN A 85 -4.95 -0.55 0.39
N PHE A 86 -5.42 -1.80 0.49
CA PHE A 86 -6.31 -2.24 1.55
C PHE A 86 -5.66 -2.07 2.93
N VAL A 87 -4.44 -2.58 3.10
CA VAL A 87 -3.68 -2.49 4.35
C VAL A 87 -3.43 -1.04 4.76
N TRP A 88 -2.91 -0.22 3.84
CA TRP A 88 -2.61 1.18 4.14
C TRP A 88 -3.87 2.00 4.43
N THR A 89 -5.00 1.67 3.81
CA THR A 89 -6.30 2.32 4.12
C THR A 89 -6.78 1.94 5.52
N LEU A 90 -6.66 0.66 5.91
CA LEU A 90 -7.00 0.22 7.26
C LEU A 90 -6.15 0.96 8.31
N PHE A 91 -4.85 1.11 8.06
CA PHE A 91 -4.00 1.90 8.95
C PHE A 91 -4.37 3.36 9.00
N ALA A 92 -4.67 4.00 7.87
CA ALA A 92 -5.10 5.39 7.86
C ALA A 92 -6.37 5.56 8.71
N VAL A 93 -7.35 4.66 8.60
CA VAL A 93 -8.56 4.70 9.43
C VAL A 93 -8.22 4.48 10.91
N ALA A 94 -7.39 3.49 11.24
CA ALA A 94 -7.00 3.19 12.62
C ALA A 94 -6.26 4.38 13.28
N PHE A 95 -5.32 4.99 12.57
CA PHE A 95 -4.56 6.14 13.06
C PHE A 95 -5.41 7.40 13.17
N VAL A 96 -6.29 7.67 12.20
CA VAL A 96 -7.26 8.77 12.31
C VAL A 96 -8.17 8.58 13.52
N TRP A 97 -8.63 7.35 13.76
CA TRP A 97 -9.46 7.04 14.93
C TRP A 97 -8.70 7.26 16.24
N HIS A 98 -7.46 6.78 16.32
CA HIS A 98 -6.58 6.99 17.47
C HIS A 98 -6.33 8.49 17.72
N ASP A 99 -6.03 9.25 16.67
CA ASP A 99 -5.79 10.69 16.77
C ASP A 99 -7.03 11.48 17.21
N LEU A 100 -8.23 11.05 16.80
CA LEU A 100 -9.49 11.64 17.27
C LEU A 100 -9.68 11.45 18.78
N HIS A 101 -9.22 10.33 19.34
CA HIS A 101 -9.29 10.05 20.78
C HIS A 101 -8.20 10.77 21.57
N THR A 102 -7.02 10.94 20.96
CA THR A 102 -5.86 11.56 21.62
C THR A 102 -5.85 13.09 21.46
N GLY A 103 -6.64 13.63 20.52
CA GLY A 103 -6.77 15.06 20.25
C GLY A 103 -5.54 15.70 19.58
N MET A 104 -4.54 14.90 19.20
CA MET A 104 -3.31 15.34 18.54
C MET A 104 -3.12 14.54 17.25
N LEU A 105 -2.77 15.22 16.15
CA LEU A 105 -2.44 14.57 14.90
C LEU A 105 -1.04 13.97 14.99
N GLY A 106 -0.96 12.65 14.99
CA GLY A 106 0.28 11.89 14.95
C GLY A 106 0.96 11.99 13.59
N TRP A 107 2.29 11.96 13.59
CA TRP A 107 3.09 11.90 12.37
C TRP A 107 2.79 10.64 11.54
N MET A 108 2.39 9.54 12.17
CA MET A 108 2.00 8.29 11.51
C MET A 108 0.73 8.43 10.66
N THR A 109 -0.25 9.18 11.16
CA THR A 109 -1.49 9.49 10.43
C THR A 109 -1.18 10.23 9.14
N GLY A 110 -0.31 11.24 9.21
CA GLY A 110 0.16 11.97 8.03
C GLY A 110 0.83 11.06 6.99
N ILE A 111 1.77 10.22 7.42
CA ILE A 111 2.49 9.30 6.51
C ILE A 111 1.53 8.29 5.89
N SER A 112 0.61 7.70 6.66
CA SER A 112 -0.33 6.69 6.16
C SER A 112 -1.25 7.21 5.06
N VAL A 113 -1.76 8.45 5.21
CA VAL A 113 -2.61 9.11 4.21
C VAL A 113 -1.80 9.45 2.95
N ILE A 114 -0.58 9.97 3.10
CA ILE A 114 0.31 10.28 1.97
C ILE A 114 0.61 9.00 1.18
N VAL A 115 0.94 7.90 1.86
CA VAL A 115 1.24 6.62 1.23
C VAL A 115 0.02 6.06 0.50
N CYS A 116 -1.18 6.13 1.10
CA CYS A 116 -2.42 5.76 0.41
C CYS A 116 -2.63 6.52 -0.90
N ILE A 117 -2.45 7.84 -0.87
CA ILE A 117 -2.58 8.68 -2.08
C ILE A 117 -1.51 8.29 -3.11
N ARG A 118 -0.28 8.03 -2.66
CA ARG A 118 0.86 7.68 -3.52
C ARG A 118 0.61 6.37 -4.29
N ILE A 119 0.12 5.33 -3.59
CA ILE A 119 -0.25 4.04 -4.20
C ILE A 119 -1.37 4.25 -5.23
N PHE A 120 -2.40 5.01 -4.87
CA PHE A 120 -3.54 5.30 -5.75
C PHE A 120 -3.14 6.05 -7.02
N VAL A 121 -2.33 7.11 -6.90
CA VAL A 121 -1.84 7.88 -8.06
C VAL A 121 -0.99 7.01 -8.99
N ASN A 122 -0.11 6.18 -8.43
CA ASN A 122 0.75 5.32 -9.24
C ASN A 122 -0.05 4.22 -9.95
N TYR A 123 -1.14 3.75 -9.35
CA TYR A 123 -2.06 2.82 -10.01
C TYR A 123 -2.78 3.45 -11.22
N ILE A 124 -3.19 4.71 -11.12
CA ILE A 124 -3.94 5.41 -12.15
C ILE A 124 -3.06 5.84 -13.35
N LYS A 125 -1.83 6.27 -13.07
CA LYS A 125 -0.88 6.80 -14.05
C LYS A 125 -0.73 5.95 -15.34
N PRO A 126 -0.53 4.62 -15.29
CA PRO A 126 -0.39 3.81 -16.51
C PRO A 126 -1.70 3.70 -17.30
N THR A 127 -2.84 3.70 -16.62
CA THR A 127 -4.17 3.59 -17.25
C THR A 127 -4.50 4.84 -18.06
N PHE A 128 -4.19 6.02 -17.52
CA PHE A 128 -4.39 7.28 -18.23
C PHE A 128 -3.46 7.43 -19.43
N HIS A 129 -2.19 7.03 -19.29
CA HIS A 129 -1.22 7.11 -20.39
C HIS A 129 -1.62 6.20 -21.57
N GLY A 130 -2.16 5.01 -21.28
CA GLY A 130 -2.70 4.12 -22.32
C GLY A 130 -3.89 4.70 -23.07
N LYS A 131 -4.86 5.30 -22.34
CA LYS A 131 -6.03 5.94 -22.95
C LYS A 131 -5.69 7.17 -23.80
N MET A 132 -4.69 7.95 -23.38
CA MET A 132 -4.19 9.11 -24.14
C MET A 132 -3.59 8.67 -25.49
N LEU A 133 -2.75 7.65 -25.48
CA LEU A 133 -2.14 7.11 -26.71
C LEU A 133 -3.18 6.51 -27.66
N GLU A 134 -4.17 5.80 -27.15
CA GLU A 134 -5.25 5.25 -27.98
C GLU A 134 -6.07 6.37 -28.67
N ASN A 135 -6.33 7.46 -27.95
CA ASN A 135 -7.02 8.63 -28.52
C ASN A 135 -6.19 9.31 -29.61
N GLU A 136 -4.88 9.49 -29.41
CA GLU A 136 -3.99 10.05 -30.45
C GLU A 136 -3.95 9.18 -31.71
N ILE A 137 -3.84 7.85 -31.55
CA ILE A 137 -3.84 6.90 -32.68
C ILE A 137 -5.18 6.95 -33.44
N LYS A 138 -6.31 7.08 -32.73
CA LYS A 138 -7.64 7.23 -33.37
C LYS A 138 -7.78 8.54 -34.11
N LEU A 139 -7.20 9.64 -33.62
CA LEU A 139 -7.19 10.93 -34.31
C LEU A 139 -6.35 10.88 -35.59
N VAL A 140 -5.17 10.24 -35.55
CA VAL A 140 -4.32 10.06 -36.73
C VAL A 140 -4.99 9.15 -37.77
N ASN A 141 -5.47 7.96 -37.38
CA ASN A 141 -6.12 7.03 -38.30
C ASN A 141 -7.52 7.49 -38.77
N GLY A 142 -8.15 8.41 -38.04
CA GLY A 142 -9.43 9.03 -38.42
C GLY A 142 -9.26 10.21 -39.39
N GLY A 143 -8.07 10.84 -39.41
CA GLY A 143 -7.68 11.86 -40.38
C GLY A 143 -7.30 11.28 -41.74
N ASP A 144 -6.58 10.15 -41.74
CA ASP A 144 -6.09 9.46 -42.96
C ASP A 144 -7.20 8.90 -43.86
N LYS A 145 -8.42 8.71 -43.33
CA LYS A 145 -9.57 8.21 -44.10
C LYS A 145 -10.41 9.30 -44.80
N ARG A 146 -10.00 10.57 -44.71
CA ARG A 146 -10.76 11.72 -45.24
C ARG A 146 -10.06 12.43 -46.41
N GLU A 147 -8.88 11.98 -46.81
CA GLU A 147 -8.17 12.42 -48.03
C GLU A 147 -8.21 11.33 -49.10
#